data_AF-A0A2N2CXH2-F1
#
_entry.id   AF-A0A2N2CXH2-F1
#
_cell.length_a   1.000
_cell.length_b   1.000
_cell.length_c   1.000
_cell.angle_alpha   90.00
_cell.angle_beta   90.00
_cell.angle_gamma   90.00
#
_symmetry.space_group_name_H-M   'P 1'
#
loop_
_entity.id
_entity.type
_entity.pdbx_description
1 polymer ?
#
loop_
_entity_poly.entity_id
_entity_poly.type
_entity_poly.pdbx_seq_one_letter_code
_entity_poly.pdbx_strand_id
1 'polypeptide(L)'
;MIIIEKAASGSDNIALIVALIALVGVLANSIIGYINTNKSIKADVVSKARIDWIEKERTFLSEYISLSSNMHSYYSLWIAEKKDADKFFKYCEHPVRFQNLKNLLLMSLGPDGGKDDYNNEDFIKLIEELYDITQKNMVSYQRLDGLSKQQLKEKELTGFARNYFKNEWNKAKNGK
;
A
#
# COMPACT_ATOMS: atom_id res chain seq x y z
N MET A 1 14.94 -61.79 59.68
CA MET A 1 14.95 -61.99 58.21
C MET A 1 13.84 -61.12 57.65
N ILE A 2 14.22 -60.10 56.91
CA ILE A 2 13.45 -58.89 56.63
C ILE A 2 12.32 -59.21 55.65
N ILE A 3 11.07 -59.11 56.10
CA ILE A 3 9.88 -59.03 55.26
C ILE A 3 9.80 -57.59 54.77
N ILE A 4 10.43 -57.28 53.63
CA ILE A 4 10.11 -56.09 52.84
C ILE A 4 10.24 -56.52 51.36
N GLU A 5 9.31 -57.36 50.93
CA GLU A 5 9.07 -57.57 49.51
C GLU A 5 7.58 -57.25 49.27
N LYS A 6 7.34 -56.48 48.20
CA LYS A 6 6.04 -55.98 47.70
C LYS A 6 5.45 -54.74 48.38
N ALA A 7 5.82 -53.57 47.85
CA ALA A 7 4.89 -52.45 47.68
C ALA A 7 5.31 -51.47 46.56
N ALA A 8 6.06 -51.89 45.53
CA ALA A 8 6.66 -50.98 44.55
C ALA A 8 5.97 -50.90 43.17
N SER A 9 4.72 -51.38 42.99
CA SER A 9 4.10 -51.48 41.65
C SER A 9 2.94 -50.53 41.35
N GLY A 10 2.46 -49.77 42.34
CA GLY A 10 1.35 -48.82 42.15
C GLY A 10 1.78 -47.37 41.95
N SER A 11 2.72 -46.89 42.76
CA SER A 11 3.22 -45.49 42.73
C SER A 11 3.97 -45.17 41.45
N ASP A 12 4.77 -46.12 40.96
CA ASP A 12 5.69 -45.90 39.84
C ASP A 12 4.94 -45.81 38.51
N ASN A 13 3.85 -46.58 38.38
CA ASN A 13 2.94 -46.51 37.23
C ASN A 13 2.16 -45.19 37.21
N ILE A 14 1.72 -44.68 38.37
CA ILE A 14 1.05 -43.37 38.47
C ILE A 14 2.03 -42.25 38.11
N ALA A 15 3.27 -42.30 38.61
CA ALA A 15 4.30 -41.32 38.28
C ALA A 15 4.61 -41.30 36.77
N LEU A 16 4.70 -42.47 36.13
CA LEU A 16 4.87 -42.61 34.68
C LEU A 16 3.71 -42.00 33.89
N ILE A 17 2.47 -42.27 34.29
CA ILE A 17 1.27 -41.72 33.63
C ILE A 17 1.23 -40.19 33.76
N VAL A 18 1.53 -39.65 34.94
CA VAL A 18 1.58 -38.19 35.17
C VAL A 18 2.68 -37.54 34.35
N ALA A 19 3.86 -38.16 34.28
CA ALA A 19 4.96 -37.68 33.45
C ALA A 19 4.62 -37.68 31.94
N LEU A 20 3.88 -38.71 31.47
CA LEU A 20 3.45 -38.80 30.08
C LEU A 20 2.41 -37.71 29.74
N ILE A 21 1.45 -37.47 30.62
CA ILE A 21 0.45 -36.40 30.46
C ILE A 21 1.13 -35.02 30.44
N ALA A 22 2.10 -34.79 31.34
CA ALA A 22 2.88 -33.56 31.36
C ALA A 22 3.68 -33.36 30.06
N LEU A 23 4.32 -34.41 29.54
CA LEU A 23 5.06 -34.37 28.27
C LEU A 23 4.14 -34.03 27.09
N VAL A 24 2.98 -34.68 27.00
CA VAL A 24 1.99 -34.39 25.95
C VAL A 24 1.49 -32.95 26.04
N GLY A 25 1.26 -32.44 27.26
CA GLY A 25 0.88 -31.04 27.48
C GLY A 25 1.94 -30.04 27.01
N VAL A 26 3.22 -30.30 27.30
CA VAL A 26 4.34 -29.46 26.84
C VAL A 26 4.44 -29.49 25.31
N LEU A 27 4.37 -30.67 24.68
CA LEU A 27 4.44 -30.80 23.22
C LEU A 27 3.26 -30.11 22.51
N ALA A 28 2.04 -30.26 23.03
CA ALA A 28 0.86 -29.58 22.49
C ALA A 28 1.02 -28.04 22.58
N ASN A 29 1.50 -27.53 23.71
CA ASN A 29 1.78 -26.10 23.88
C ASN A 29 2.87 -25.59 22.92
N SER A 30 3.93 -26.37 22.68
CA SER A 30 4.96 -26.01 21.70
C SER A 30 4.43 -25.96 20.27
N ILE A 31 3.58 -26.92 19.87
CA ILE A 31 2.96 -26.95 18.53
C ILE A 31 2.00 -25.76 18.36
N ILE A 32 1.13 -25.51 19.34
CA ILE A 32 0.20 -24.36 19.32
C ILE A 32 0.99 -23.05 19.29
N GLY A 33 2.06 -22.94 20.09
CA GLY A 33 2.97 -21.80 20.08
C GLY A 33 3.56 -21.56 18.69
N TYR A 34 4.13 -22.59 18.06
CA TYR A 34 4.69 -22.50 16.73
C TYR A 34 3.68 -22.06 15.66
N ILE A 35 2.46 -22.61 15.68
CA ILE A 35 1.38 -22.23 14.74
C ILE A 35 0.98 -20.77 14.94
N ASN A 36 0.83 -20.32 16.19
CA ASN A 36 0.45 -18.95 16.51
C ASN A 36 1.55 -17.95 16.12
N THR A 37 2.82 -18.27 16.42
CA THR A 37 3.97 -17.47 16.00
C THR A 37 4.05 -17.35 14.49
N ASN A 38 3.88 -18.43 13.73
CA ASN A 38 3.90 -18.38 12.27
C ASN A 38 2.75 -17.57 11.67
N LYS A 39 1.54 -17.63 12.26
CA LYS A 39 0.43 -16.78 11.86
C LYS A 39 0.73 -15.30 12.13
N SER A 40 1.31 -14.99 13.28
CA SER A 40 1.75 -13.62 13.64
C SER A 40 2.78 -13.11 12.64
N ILE A 41 3.85 -13.89 12.37
CA ILE A 41 4.91 -13.50 11.42
C ILE A 41 4.33 -13.23 10.03
N LYS A 42 3.43 -14.10 9.53
CA LYS A 42 2.79 -13.88 8.24
C LYS A 42 1.95 -12.60 8.23
N ALA A 43 1.16 -12.35 9.29
CA ALA A 43 0.38 -11.14 9.41
C ALA A 43 1.27 -9.88 9.46
N ASP A 44 2.39 -9.94 10.18
CA ASP A 44 3.36 -8.85 10.29
C ASP A 44 4.03 -8.55 8.95
N VAL A 45 4.44 -9.59 8.20
CA VAL A 45 5.04 -9.45 6.87
C VAL A 45 4.04 -8.83 5.88
N VAL A 46 2.79 -9.29 5.88
CA VAL A 46 1.74 -8.74 5.00
C VAL A 46 1.41 -7.30 5.39
N SER A 47 1.29 -7.01 6.69
CA SER A 47 1.05 -5.66 7.20
C SER A 47 2.17 -4.70 6.79
N LYS A 48 3.43 -5.13 6.95
CA LYS A 48 4.60 -4.34 6.56
C LYS A 48 4.63 -4.07 5.05
N ALA A 49 4.39 -5.09 4.22
CA ALA A 49 4.32 -4.93 2.77
C ALA A 49 3.21 -3.96 2.35
N ARG A 50 2.03 -4.01 2.99
CA ARG A 50 0.92 -3.09 2.72
C ARG A 50 1.24 -1.67 3.15
N ILE A 51 1.91 -1.48 4.29
CA ILE A 51 2.38 -0.17 4.75
C ILE A 51 3.39 0.42 3.76
N ASP A 52 4.39 -0.36 3.35
CA ASP A 52 5.43 0.08 2.41
C ASP A 52 4.83 0.44 1.03
N TRP A 53 3.82 -0.33 0.58
CA TRP A 53 3.03 0.01 -0.60
C TRP A 53 2.30 1.35 -0.43
N ILE A 54 1.55 1.57 0.66
CA ILE A 54 0.83 2.83 0.92
C ILE A 54 1.79 4.03 0.91
N GLU A 55 2.97 3.90 1.54
CA GLU A 55 3.97 4.97 1.58
C GLU A 55 4.46 5.33 0.17
N LYS A 56 4.77 4.32 -0.64
CA LYS A 56 5.19 4.49 -2.04
C LYS A 56 4.10 5.14 -2.90
N GLU A 57 2.85 4.69 -2.76
CA GLU A 57 1.71 5.25 -3.50
C GLU A 57 1.46 6.72 -3.14
N ARG A 58 1.59 7.09 -1.86
CA ARG A 58 1.48 8.49 -1.44
C ARG A 58 2.55 9.37 -2.07
N THR A 59 3.79 8.87 -2.18
CA THR A 59 4.87 9.58 -2.87
C THR A 59 4.55 9.78 -4.35
N PHE A 60 4.13 8.72 -5.05
CA PHE A 60 3.75 8.81 -6.46
C PHE A 60 2.58 9.77 -6.70
N LEU A 61 1.56 9.72 -5.85
CA LEU A 61 0.41 10.60 -5.95
C LEU A 61 0.79 12.07 -5.70
N SER A 62 1.62 12.33 -4.69
CA SER A 62 2.10 13.69 -4.39
C SER A 62 2.92 14.25 -5.55
N GLU A 63 3.79 13.44 -6.16
CA GLU A 63 4.57 13.85 -7.33
C GLU A 63 3.65 14.09 -8.54
N TYR A 64 2.67 13.21 -8.75
CA TYR A 64 1.68 13.33 -9.83
C TYR A 64 0.88 14.64 -9.74
N ILE A 65 0.34 14.96 -8.56
CA ILE A 65 -0.39 16.21 -8.31
C ILE A 65 0.53 17.42 -8.45
N SER A 66 1.75 17.35 -7.94
CA SER A 66 2.70 18.46 -8.09
C SER A 66 3.03 18.74 -9.56
N LEU A 67 3.23 17.68 -10.35
CA LEU A 67 3.46 17.80 -11.79
C LEU A 67 2.23 18.33 -12.51
N SER A 68 1.02 17.86 -12.17
CA SER A 68 -0.21 18.40 -12.78
C SER A 68 -0.30 19.91 -12.58
N SER A 69 -0.12 20.38 -11.34
CA SER A 69 -0.20 21.81 -11.01
C SER A 69 0.80 22.67 -11.78
N ASN A 70 1.97 22.12 -12.09
CA ASN A 70 3.07 22.85 -12.72
C ASN A 70 3.19 22.65 -14.24
N MET A 71 2.41 21.75 -14.84
CA MET A 71 2.52 21.44 -16.28
C MET A 71 2.36 22.65 -17.19
N HIS A 72 1.47 23.58 -16.85
CA HIS A 72 1.31 24.82 -17.62
C HIS A 72 2.60 25.64 -17.63
N SER A 73 3.26 25.77 -16.47
CA SER A 73 4.53 26.48 -16.32
C SER A 73 5.68 25.78 -17.08
N TYR A 74 5.74 24.45 -17.03
CA TYR A 74 6.76 23.71 -17.80
C TYR A 74 6.56 23.88 -19.30
N TYR A 75 5.32 23.90 -19.76
CA TYR A 75 5.02 24.10 -21.17
C TYR A 75 5.30 25.54 -21.64
N SER A 76 5.06 26.55 -20.80
CA SER A 76 5.41 27.94 -21.13
C SER A 76 6.92 28.16 -21.23
N LEU A 77 7.68 27.59 -20.31
CA LEU A 77 9.15 27.57 -20.35
C LEU A 77 9.67 26.80 -21.57
N TRP A 78 9.05 25.65 -21.88
CA TRP A 78 9.36 24.86 -23.07
C TRP A 78 9.21 25.68 -24.36
N ILE A 79 8.20 26.56 -24.47
CA ILE A 79 8.06 27.47 -25.62
C ILE A 79 9.09 28.60 -25.61
N ALA A 80 9.39 29.16 -24.45
CA ALA A 80 10.33 30.28 -24.33
C ALA A 80 11.79 29.86 -24.63
N GLU A 81 12.19 28.66 -24.23
CA GLU A 81 13.59 28.21 -24.26
C GLU A 81 13.93 27.28 -25.42
N LYS A 82 13.09 27.21 -26.47
CA LYS A 82 13.29 26.33 -27.66
C LYS A 82 14.63 26.46 -28.37
N LYS A 83 15.40 27.52 -28.12
CA LYS A 83 16.71 27.77 -28.73
C LYS A 83 17.88 27.17 -27.94
N ASP A 84 17.66 26.79 -26.67
CA ASP A 84 18.63 26.17 -25.79
C ASP A 84 18.27 24.68 -25.66
N ALA A 85 19.04 23.82 -26.33
CA ALA A 85 18.73 22.39 -26.44
C ALA A 85 18.70 21.69 -25.06
N ASP A 86 19.65 22.02 -24.17
CA ASP A 86 19.78 21.36 -22.87
C ASP A 86 18.59 21.69 -21.97
N LYS A 87 18.19 22.97 -21.95
CA LYS A 87 17.00 23.39 -21.22
C LYS A 87 15.72 22.85 -21.85
N PHE A 88 15.64 22.84 -23.18
CA PHE A 88 14.50 22.28 -23.91
C PHE A 88 14.25 20.82 -23.53
N PHE A 89 15.28 19.97 -23.51
CA PHE A 89 15.15 18.56 -23.13
C PHE A 89 14.67 18.39 -21.69
N LYS A 90 15.18 19.20 -20.76
CA LYS A 90 14.75 19.17 -19.36
C LYS A 90 13.24 19.37 -19.20
N TYR A 91 12.62 20.28 -19.97
CA TYR A 91 11.17 20.48 -19.89
C TYR A 91 10.36 19.39 -20.59
N CYS A 92 10.93 18.68 -21.56
CA CYS A 92 10.30 17.52 -22.19
C CYS A 92 10.21 16.29 -21.25
N GLU A 93 11.06 16.21 -20.22
CA GLU A 93 11.01 15.12 -19.24
C GLU A 93 9.76 15.17 -18.36
N HIS A 94 9.24 16.36 -18.06
CA HIS A 94 8.10 16.53 -17.18
C HIS A 94 6.80 15.87 -17.70
N PRO A 95 6.35 16.12 -18.96
CA PRO A 95 5.19 15.42 -19.53
C PRO A 95 5.34 13.89 -19.53
N VAL A 96 6.54 13.40 -19.87
CA VAL A 96 6.85 11.96 -19.88
C VAL A 96 6.75 11.39 -18.46
N ARG A 97 7.34 12.07 -17.47
CA ARG A 97 7.27 11.66 -16.06
C ARG A 97 5.83 11.67 -15.55
N PHE A 98 5.03 12.67 -15.92
CA PHE A 98 3.63 12.77 -15.54
C PHE A 98 2.81 11.58 -16.07
N GLN A 99 2.99 11.20 -17.33
CA GLN A 99 2.35 10.02 -17.89
C GLN A 99 2.81 8.72 -17.24
N ASN A 100 4.11 8.59 -16.95
CA ASN A 100 4.64 7.42 -16.26
C ASN A 100 4.06 7.28 -14.84
N LEU A 101 3.90 8.39 -14.10
CA LEU A 101 3.27 8.38 -12.78
C LEU A 101 1.79 8.00 -12.86
N LYS A 102 1.04 8.50 -13.85
CA LYS A 102 -0.33 8.03 -14.11
C LYS A 102 -0.35 6.51 -14.25
N ASN A 103 0.49 5.97 -15.14
CA ASN A 103 0.49 4.53 -15.42
C ASN A 103 0.87 3.71 -14.18
N LEU A 104 1.87 4.17 -13.42
CA LEU A 104 2.27 3.52 -12.16
C LEU A 104 1.12 3.49 -11.16
N LEU A 105 0.44 4.63 -10.96
CA LEU A 105 -0.72 4.72 -10.07
C LEU A 105 -1.88 3.81 -10.54
N LEU A 106 -2.17 3.77 -11.84
CA LEU A 106 -3.23 2.91 -12.37
C LEU A 106 -2.91 1.42 -12.21
N MET A 107 -1.65 1.04 -12.41
CA MET A 107 -1.20 -0.35 -12.24
C MET A 107 -1.13 -0.78 -10.77
N SER A 108 -0.77 0.14 -9.86
CA SER A 108 -0.69 -0.16 -8.44
C SER A 108 -2.05 -0.14 -7.74
N LEU A 109 -3.04 0.55 -8.33
CA LEU A 109 -4.38 0.72 -7.78
C LEU A 109 -5.45 -0.20 -8.42
N GLY A 110 -5.14 -1.03 -9.44
CA GLY A 110 -6.11 -1.99 -10.01
C GLY A 110 -5.47 -3.27 -10.61
N PRO A 111 -6.25 -4.32 -10.98
CA PRO A 111 -7.66 -4.66 -10.71
C PRO A 111 -7.82 -5.93 -9.83
N ASP A 112 -6.79 -6.40 -9.12
CA ASP A 112 -6.87 -7.59 -8.24
C ASP A 112 -7.61 -7.33 -6.91
N GLY A 113 -8.31 -6.20 -6.82
CA GLY A 113 -9.28 -5.97 -5.77
C GLY A 113 -10.33 -7.06 -5.84
N GLY A 114 -10.33 -7.96 -4.85
CA GLY A 114 -11.45 -8.85 -4.63
C GLY A 114 -12.76 -8.06 -4.69
N LYS A 115 -13.86 -8.74 -5.06
CA LYS A 115 -15.21 -8.23 -5.37
C LYS A 115 -15.82 -7.17 -4.41
N ASP A 116 -15.14 -6.80 -3.34
CA ASP A 116 -15.60 -5.93 -2.26
C ASP A 116 -14.96 -4.52 -2.26
N ASP A 117 -13.99 -4.19 -3.12
CA ASP A 117 -13.31 -2.86 -3.10
C ASP A 117 -13.88 -1.86 -4.13
N TYR A 118 -15.15 -1.49 -3.94
CA TYR A 118 -15.88 -0.46 -4.71
C TYR A 118 -15.18 0.92 -4.79
N ASN A 119 -14.12 1.16 -4.00
CA ASN A 119 -13.43 2.46 -3.95
C ASN A 119 -12.32 2.62 -5.01
N ASN A 120 -11.86 1.55 -5.67
CA ASN A 120 -10.73 1.66 -6.62
C ASN A 120 -11.14 2.33 -7.94
N GLU A 121 -12.36 2.09 -8.42
CA GLU A 121 -12.84 2.65 -9.69
C GLU A 121 -12.93 4.19 -9.64
N ASP A 122 -13.46 4.74 -8.55
CA ASP A 122 -13.55 6.19 -8.36
C ASP A 122 -12.15 6.82 -8.26
N PHE A 123 -11.19 6.15 -7.63
CA PHE A 123 -9.81 6.63 -7.54
C PHE A 123 -9.16 6.69 -8.93
N ILE A 124 -9.28 5.60 -9.69
CA ILE A 124 -8.79 5.49 -11.06
C ILE A 124 -9.39 6.60 -11.92
N LYS A 125 -10.71 6.78 -11.83
CA LYS A 125 -11.43 7.82 -12.57
C LYS A 125 -10.91 9.23 -12.25
N LEU A 126 -10.68 9.54 -10.98
CA LEU A 126 -10.13 10.85 -10.59
C LEU A 126 -8.71 11.08 -11.15
N ILE A 127 -7.87 10.04 -11.18
CA ILE A 127 -6.53 10.11 -11.77
C ILE A 127 -6.63 10.40 -13.27
N GLU A 128 -7.50 9.70 -13.99
CA GLU A 128 -7.72 9.88 -15.42
C GLU A 128 -8.32 11.25 -15.76
N GLU A 129 -9.33 11.70 -15.01
CA GLU A 129 -9.93 13.03 -15.19
C GLU A 129 -8.90 14.15 -15.00
N LEU A 130 -8.06 14.04 -13.97
CA LEU A 130 -6.99 15.00 -13.73
C LEU A 130 -5.98 15.00 -14.88
N TYR A 131 -5.59 13.82 -15.37
CA TYR A 131 -4.69 13.69 -16.52
C TYR A 131 -5.24 14.43 -17.74
N ASP A 132 -6.49 14.15 -18.09
CA ASP A 132 -7.14 14.71 -19.27
C ASP A 132 -7.27 16.23 -19.19
N ILE A 133 -7.62 16.76 -18.01
CA ILE A 133 -7.71 18.20 -17.78
C ILE A 133 -6.32 18.82 -17.90
N THR A 134 -5.30 18.24 -17.29
CA THR A 134 -3.92 18.73 -17.37
C THR A 134 -3.42 18.75 -18.81
N GLN A 135 -3.63 17.68 -19.58
CA GLN A 135 -3.24 17.63 -21.00
C GLN A 135 -3.97 18.69 -21.84
N LYS A 136 -5.29 18.88 -21.62
CA LYS A 136 -6.07 19.93 -22.29
C LYS A 136 -5.51 21.32 -21.95
N ASN A 137 -5.18 21.57 -20.69
CA ASN A 137 -4.62 22.83 -20.22
C ASN A 137 -3.22 23.13 -20.77
N MET A 138 -2.41 22.09 -21.05
CA MET A 138 -1.12 22.28 -21.73
C MET A 138 -1.31 22.82 -23.14
N VAL A 139 -2.27 22.28 -23.90
CA VAL A 139 -2.47 22.67 -25.30
C VAL A 139 -3.20 24.01 -25.43
N SER A 140 -4.15 24.31 -24.53
CA SER A 140 -4.93 25.56 -24.58
C SER A 140 -4.33 26.65 -23.68
N TYR A 141 -3.44 27.47 -24.24
CA TYR A 141 -2.70 28.56 -23.57
C TYR A 141 -3.52 29.62 -22.83
N GLN A 142 -4.86 29.60 -22.90
CA GLN A 142 -5.69 30.78 -22.58
C GLN A 142 -6.90 30.50 -21.66
N ARG A 143 -7.06 29.28 -21.13
CA ARG A 143 -8.28 28.92 -20.38
C ARG A 143 -8.07 28.92 -18.87
N LEU A 144 -8.29 30.09 -18.25
CA LEU A 144 -8.36 30.24 -16.79
C LEU A 144 -9.39 29.30 -16.14
N ASP A 145 -10.45 28.94 -16.86
CA ASP A 145 -11.45 27.97 -16.40
C ASP A 145 -10.92 26.54 -16.32
N GLY A 146 -9.89 26.21 -17.11
CA GLY A 146 -9.22 24.91 -17.08
C GLY A 146 -8.35 24.74 -15.83
N LEU A 147 -7.66 25.81 -15.39
CA LEU A 147 -6.83 25.79 -14.19
C LEU A 147 -7.66 25.63 -12.92
N SER A 148 -8.81 26.29 -12.82
CA SER A 148 -9.69 26.15 -11.66
C SER A 148 -10.30 24.75 -11.57
N LYS A 149 -10.71 24.16 -12.71
CA LYS A 149 -11.16 22.76 -12.79
C LYS A 149 -10.06 21.79 -12.37
N GLN A 150 -8.83 22.03 -12.80
CA GLN A 150 -7.68 21.21 -12.41
C GLN A 150 -7.44 21.26 -10.90
N GLN A 151 -7.39 22.45 -10.30
CA GLN A 151 -7.22 22.62 -8.86
C GLN A 151 -8.34 21.96 -8.05
N LEU A 152 -9.58 22.01 -8.56
CA LEU A 152 -10.70 21.30 -7.94
C LEU A 152 -10.47 19.78 -7.96
N LYS A 153 -10.04 19.24 -9.10
CA LYS A 153 -9.76 17.80 -9.24
C LYS A 153 -8.55 17.35 -8.43
N GLU A 154 -7.51 18.16 -8.32
CA GLU A 154 -6.37 17.92 -7.42
C GLU A 154 -6.82 17.83 -5.96
N LYS A 155 -7.74 18.70 -5.53
CA LYS A 155 -8.33 18.66 -4.19
C LYS A 155 -9.22 17.43 -3.97
N GLU A 156 -10.07 17.10 -4.93
CA GLU A 156 -10.92 15.89 -4.89
C GLU A 156 -10.05 14.63 -4.77
N LEU A 157 -9.02 14.51 -5.62
CA LEU A 157 -8.07 13.41 -5.62
C LEU A 157 -7.31 13.32 -4.29
N THR A 158 -6.83 14.44 -3.75
CA THR A 158 -6.14 14.49 -2.45
C THR A 158 -7.06 14.04 -1.31
N GLY A 159 -8.31 14.52 -1.30
CA GLY A 159 -9.30 14.16 -0.29
C GLY A 159 -9.66 12.68 -0.35
N PHE A 160 -9.90 12.17 -1.56
CA PHE A 160 -10.20 10.77 -1.81
C PHE A 160 -9.04 9.88 -1.34
N ALA A 161 -7.82 10.16 -1.83
CA ALA A 161 -6.63 9.40 -1.50
C ALA A 161 -6.34 9.36 0.01
N ARG A 162 -6.55 10.47 0.72
CA ARG A 162 -6.40 10.52 2.18
C ARG A 162 -7.32 9.51 2.87
N ASN A 163 -8.59 9.47 2.46
CA ASN A 163 -9.57 8.56 3.04
C ASN A 163 -9.26 7.10 2.66
N TYR A 164 -8.97 6.87 1.38
CA TYR A 164 -8.59 5.56 0.86
C TYR A 164 -7.37 4.98 1.60
N PHE A 165 -6.25 5.70 1.61
CA PHE A 165 -5.04 5.22 2.27
C PHE A 165 -5.18 5.11 3.79
N LYS A 166 -6.08 5.89 4.41
CA LYS A 166 -6.39 5.73 5.84
C LYS A 166 -7.13 4.41 6.09
N ASN A 167 -8.07 4.05 5.22
CA ASN A 167 -8.80 2.79 5.31
C ASN A 167 -7.85 1.60 5.08
N GLU A 168 -7.01 1.67 4.06
CA GLU A 168 -5.97 0.66 3.76
C GLU A 168 -4.98 0.49 4.91
N TRP A 169 -4.55 1.60 5.53
CA TRP A 169 -3.68 1.58 6.71
C TRP A 169 -4.34 0.88 7.90
N ASN A 170 -5.64 1.11 8.11
CA ASN A 170 -6.39 0.45 9.17
C ASN A 170 -6.60 -1.05 8.89
N LYS A 171 -6.77 -1.45 7.62
CA LYS A 171 -6.80 -2.87 7.22
C LYS A 171 -5.45 -3.53 7.57
N ALA A 172 -4.34 -2.90 7.17
CA ALA A 172 -2.98 -3.37 7.45
C ALA A 172 -2.71 -3.57 8.95
N LYS A 173 -3.10 -2.61 9.80
CA LYS A 173 -2.95 -2.71 11.26
C LYS A 173 -3.73 -3.86 11.89
N ASN A 174 -4.85 -4.23 11.27
CA ASN A 174 -5.72 -5.30 11.75
C ASN A 174 -5.39 -6.65 11.12
N GLY A 175 -4.30 -6.77 10.35
CA GLY A 175 -3.91 -8.00 9.66
C GLY A 175 -4.89 -8.43 8.56
N LYS A 176 -5.66 -7.48 8.01
CA LYS A 176 -6.61 -7.66 6.90
C LYS A 176 -6.05 -7.07 5.62
#